data_AF-A0A452ZT25-F1
#
_entry.id   AF-A0A452ZT25-F1
#
_cell.length_a   1.000
_cell.length_b   1.000
_cell.length_c   1.000
_cell.angle_alpha   90.00
_cell.angle_beta   90.00
_cell.angle_gamma   90.00
#
_symmetry.space_group_name_H-M   'P 1'
#
loop_
_entity.id
_entity.type
_entity.pdbx_description
1 polymer ?
#
loop_
_entity_poly.entity_id
_entity_poly.type
_entity_poly.pdbx_seq_one_letter_code
_entity_poly.pdbx_strand_id
1 'polypeptide(L)'
;PVPKKVNWEDHIPRNSSEWDSQMAVCKLFDERPVWPRQSLYERLLDDGVHVSTSQFKSLLFKAGYYFSTGPFGKFWIKKEYDPRKDPESRIYQRIDFRMPPELR
;
A
#
# COMPACT_ATOMS: atom_id res chain seq x y z
N PRO A 1 -10.07 13.53 -2.40
CA PRO A 1 -10.65 12.83 -3.57
C PRO A 1 -9.86 11.54 -3.80
N VAL A 2 -10.52 10.44 -4.20
CA VAL A 2 -9.81 9.19 -4.51
C VAL A 2 -9.07 9.36 -5.84
N PRO A 3 -7.75 9.10 -5.90
CA PRO A 3 -7.00 9.23 -7.14
C PRO A 3 -7.42 8.20 -8.17
N LYS A 4 -7.43 8.63 -9.44
CA LYS A 4 -7.73 7.75 -10.57
C LYS A 4 -6.64 6.68 -10.75
N LYS A 5 -7.01 5.54 -11.36
CA LYS A 5 -6.08 4.50 -11.83
C LYS A 5 -5.06 5.13 -12.77
N VAL A 6 -3.79 4.75 -12.57
CA VAL A 6 -2.68 5.08 -13.46
C VAL A 6 -2.45 3.87 -14.36
N ASN A 7 -2.38 4.06 -15.67
CA ASN A 7 -2.08 3.00 -16.65
C ASN A 7 -0.58 2.77 -16.72
N TRP A 8 0.02 2.28 -15.64
CA TRP A 8 1.46 2.00 -15.61
C TRP A 8 1.82 0.82 -16.53
N GLU A 9 0.85 -0.01 -16.88
CA GLU A 9 1.00 -1.18 -17.75
C GLU A 9 1.47 -0.80 -19.18
N ASP A 10 1.17 0.42 -19.62
CA ASP A 10 1.56 0.93 -20.94
C ASP A 10 3.00 1.47 -20.96
N HIS A 11 3.59 1.67 -19.78
CA HIS A 11 4.88 2.35 -19.61
C HIS A 11 6.00 1.45 -19.11
N ILE A 12 5.67 0.25 -18.62
CA ILE A 12 6.64 -0.70 -18.07
C ILE A 12 6.69 -1.94 -18.98
N PRO A 13 7.87 -2.31 -19.51
CA PRO A 13 7.99 -3.53 -20.33
C PRO A 13 7.64 -4.79 -19.54
N ARG A 14 6.79 -5.66 -20.10
CA ARG A 14 6.26 -6.86 -19.42
C ARG A 14 7.31 -7.89 -18.97
N ASN A 15 8.49 -7.87 -19.56
CA ASN A 15 9.59 -8.78 -19.29
C ASN A 15 10.67 -8.15 -18.40
N SER A 16 10.37 -7.04 -17.73
CA SER A 16 11.31 -6.33 -16.86
C SER A 16 11.10 -6.68 -15.39
N SER A 17 12.16 -6.58 -14.59
CA SER A 17 12.07 -6.74 -13.14
C SER A 17 11.17 -5.69 -12.47
N GLU A 18 11.03 -4.51 -13.09
CA GLU A 18 10.10 -3.48 -12.63
C GLU A 18 8.64 -3.94 -12.81
N TRP A 19 8.32 -4.61 -13.92
CA TRP A 19 6.99 -5.19 -14.14
C TRP A 19 6.65 -6.21 -13.07
N ASP A 20 7.55 -7.15 -12.80
CA ASP A 20 7.35 -8.20 -11.80
C ASP A 20 7.15 -7.60 -10.40
N SER A 21 7.97 -6.61 -10.04
CA SER A 21 7.84 -5.90 -8.76
C SER A 21 6.53 -5.11 -8.66
N GLN A 22 6.09 -4.49 -9.76
CA GLN A 22 4.84 -3.74 -9.81
C GLN A 22 3.63 -4.68 -9.70
N MET A 23 3.67 -5.82 -10.39
CA MET A 23 2.67 -6.88 -10.27
C MET A 23 2.59 -7.44 -8.85
N ALA A 24 3.73 -7.66 -8.19
CA ALA A 24 3.77 -8.13 -6.80
C ALA A 24 3.06 -7.13 -5.85
N VAL A 25 3.34 -5.83 -5.98
CA VAL A 25 2.66 -4.81 -5.17
C VAL A 25 1.16 -4.75 -5.46
N CYS A 26 0.76 -4.82 -6.74
CA CYS A 26 -0.66 -4.83 -7.11
C CYS A 26 -1.39 -6.05 -6.55
N LYS A 27 -0.76 -7.24 -6.58
CA LYS A 27 -1.30 -8.47 -5.99
C LYS A 27 -1.57 -8.32 -4.49
N LEU A 28 -0.65 -7.70 -3.74
CA LEU A 28 -0.87 -7.43 -2.30
C LEU A 28 -2.07 -6.48 -2.07
N PHE A 29 -2.29 -5.51 -2.97
CA PHE A 29 -3.48 -4.66 -2.90
C PHE A 29 -4.78 -5.36 -3.32
N ASP A 30 -4.71 -6.37 -4.16
CA ASP A 30 -5.84 -7.23 -4.51
C ASP A 30 -6.22 -8.14 -3.33
N GLU A 31 -5.25 -8.68 -2.60
CA GLU A 31 -5.45 -9.47 -1.38
C GLU A 31 -6.05 -8.63 -0.25
N ARG A 32 -5.55 -7.40 -0.07
CA ARG A 32 -6.02 -6.45 0.95
C ARG A 32 -5.90 -5.02 0.44
N PRO A 33 -6.95 -4.20 0.46
CA PRO A 33 -6.92 -2.90 -0.19
C PRO A 33 -6.25 -1.78 0.64
N VAL A 34 -5.95 -2.02 1.93
CA VAL A 34 -5.40 -1.00 2.86
C VAL A 34 -4.23 -1.59 3.65
N TRP A 35 -3.07 -0.94 3.62
CA TRP A 35 -1.86 -1.45 4.23
C TRP A 35 -1.01 -0.38 4.95
N PRO A 36 -0.37 -0.72 6.08
CA PRO A 36 0.81 0.00 6.56
C PRO A 36 1.96 -0.09 5.55
N ARG A 37 2.73 1.00 5.40
CA ARG A 37 3.90 1.03 4.51
C ARG A 37 4.90 -0.08 4.83
N GLN A 38 5.17 -0.29 6.13
CA GLN A 38 6.15 -1.27 6.58
C GLN A 38 5.68 -2.70 6.30
N SER A 39 4.43 -3.04 6.59
CA SER A 39 3.88 -4.37 6.33
C SER A 39 3.85 -4.75 4.85
N LEU A 40 3.60 -3.79 3.95
CA LEU A 40 3.74 -4.02 2.50
C LEU A 40 5.19 -4.37 2.13
N TYR A 41 6.16 -3.65 2.69
CA TYR A 41 7.57 -3.90 2.41
C TYR A 41 8.02 -5.27 2.94
N GLU A 42 7.62 -5.63 4.16
CA GLU A 42 7.89 -6.94 4.76
C GLU A 42 7.27 -8.08 3.94
N ARG A 43 6.00 -7.95 3.53
CA ARG A 43 5.35 -8.97 2.67
C ARG A 43 6.05 -9.15 1.32
N LEU A 44 6.55 -8.08 0.70
CA LEU A 44 7.36 -8.20 -0.52
C LEU A 44 8.65 -8.99 -0.26
N LEU A 45 9.33 -8.73 0.85
CA LEU A 45 10.55 -9.46 1.22
C LEU A 45 10.26 -10.95 1.49
N ASP A 46 9.17 -11.26 2.19
CA ASP A 46 8.73 -12.63 2.43
C ASP A 46 8.46 -13.39 1.11
N ASP A 47 7.91 -12.68 0.13
CA ASP A 47 7.62 -13.21 -1.20
C ASP A 47 8.87 -13.18 -2.13
N GLY A 48 10.06 -12.85 -1.61
CA GLY A 48 11.33 -12.85 -2.34
C GLY A 48 11.56 -11.64 -3.26
N VAL A 49 10.74 -10.59 -3.13
CA VAL A 49 10.82 -9.37 -3.94
C VAL A 49 11.66 -8.32 -3.22
N HIS A 50 12.91 -8.19 -3.65
CA HIS A 50 13.86 -7.23 -3.09
C HIS A 50 13.87 -5.93 -3.91
N VAL A 51 13.42 -4.83 -3.30
CA VAL A 51 13.38 -3.50 -3.93
C VAL A 51 14.02 -2.46 -3.02
N SER A 52 14.75 -1.50 -3.61
CA SER A 52 15.26 -0.36 -2.86
C SER A 52 14.12 0.56 -2.37
N THR A 53 14.41 1.41 -1.39
CA THR A 53 13.43 2.37 -0.84
C THR A 53 12.84 3.30 -1.91
N SER A 54 13.65 3.72 -2.88
CA SER A 54 13.21 4.60 -3.99
C SER A 54 12.30 3.84 -4.96
N GLN A 55 12.67 2.62 -5.35
CA GLN A 55 11.84 1.74 -6.16
C GLN A 55 10.51 1.47 -5.45
N PHE A 56 10.53 1.07 -4.18
CA PHE A 56 9.32 0.80 -3.41
C PHE A 56 8.38 2.02 -3.37
N LYS A 57 8.93 3.23 -3.17
CA LYS A 57 8.13 4.46 -3.23
C LYS A 57 7.47 4.67 -4.59
N SER A 58 8.19 4.42 -5.70
CA SER A 58 7.65 4.49 -7.06
C SER A 58 6.52 3.47 -7.28
N LEU A 59 6.71 2.22 -6.87
CA LEU A 59 5.71 1.15 -7.01
C LEU A 59 4.41 1.48 -6.27
N LEU A 60 4.51 2.01 -5.05
CA LEU A 60 3.34 2.39 -4.27
C LEU A 60 2.56 3.54 -4.89
N PHE A 61 3.20 4.54 -5.49
CA PHE A 61 2.49 5.65 -6.14
C PHE A 61 1.69 5.22 -7.37
N LYS A 62 2.16 4.18 -8.08
CA LYS A 62 1.46 3.56 -9.21
C LYS A 62 0.27 2.72 -8.75
N ALA A 63 0.46 1.90 -7.70
CA ALA A 63 -0.56 0.95 -7.21
C ALA A 63 -1.59 1.56 -6.26
N GLY A 64 -1.24 2.62 -5.53
CA GLY A 64 -2.05 3.13 -4.44
C GLY A 64 -1.88 4.62 -4.16
N TYR A 65 -2.51 5.05 -3.08
CA TYR A 65 -2.44 6.41 -2.55
C TYR A 65 -2.41 6.37 -1.03
N TYR A 66 -2.07 7.48 -0.39
CA TYR A 66 -1.81 7.52 1.04
C TYR A 66 -2.76 8.50 1.75
N PHE A 67 -3.33 8.08 2.88
CA PHE A 67 -3.98 9.00 3.81
C PHE A 67 -3.01 9.39 4.92
N SER A 68 -2.85 10.69 5.15
CA SER A 68 -1.98 11.21 6.22
C SER A 68 -2.65 11.19 7.59
N THR A 69 -3.98 11.29 7.65
CA THR A 69 -4.77 11.45 8.89
C THR A 69 -6.07 10.64 8.85
N GLY A 70 -6.81 10.65 9.97
CA GLY A 70 -8.11 9.99 10.11
C GLY A 70 -8.01 8.49 10.43
N PRO A 71 -9.16 7.77 10.39
CA PRO A 71 -9.23 6.34 10.76
C PRO A 71 -8.37 5.43 9.89
N PHE A 72 -8.11 5.83 8.65
CA PHE A 72 -7.22 5.14 7.71
C PHE A 72 -5.89 5.88 7.54
N GLY A 73 -5.55 6.77 8.48
CA GLY A 73 -4.35 7.56 8.44
C GLY A 73 -3.09 6.71 8.62
N LYS A 74 -2.04 7.10 7.91
CA LYS A 74 -0.76 6.40 7.80
C LYS A 74 -0.79 5.09 7.02
N PHE A 75 -1.84 4.86 6.22
CA PHE A 75 -1.95 3.70 5.34
C PHE A 75 -1.87 4.06 3.87
N TRP A 76 -1.34 3.12 3.10
CA TRP A 76 -1.46 3.04 1.66
C TRP A 76 -2.74 2.29 1.29
N ILE A 77 -3.44 2.81 0.30
CA ILE A 77 -4.77 2.35 -0.11
C ILE A 77 -4.72 2.12 -1.62
N LYS A 78 -5.30 1.01 -2.06
CA LYS A 78 -5.43 0.67 -3.48
C LYS A 78 -6.09 1.82 -4.25
N LYS A 79 -5.58 2.15 -5.45
CA LYS A 79 -6.25 3.10 -6.36
C LYS A 79 -7.71 2.70 -6.61
N GLU A 80 -8.57 3.68 -6.86
CA GLU A 80 -10.03 3.49 -7.07
C GLU A 80 -10.83 2.96 -5.87
N TYR A 81 -10.20 2.46 -4.81
CA TYR A 81 -10.90 2.04 -3.60
C TYR A 81 -11.03 3.18 -2.59
N ASP A 82 -12.25 3.44 -2.10
CA ASP A 82 -12.50 4.43 -1.04
C ASP A 82 -13.00 3.72 0.23
N PRO A 83 -12.14 3.47 1.24
CA PRO A 83 -12.54 2.74 2.45
C PRO A 83 -13.55 3.50 3.33
N ARG A 84 -13.85 4.76 2.98
CA ARG A 84 -14.86 5.57 3.68
C ARG A 84 -16.28 5.28 3.17
N LYS A 85 -16.40 4.65 2.01
CA LYS A 85 -17.67 4.30 1.37
C LYS A 85 -18.07 2.84 1.58
N ASP A 86 -17.17 2.04 2.13
CA ASP A 86 -17.34 0.61 2.36
C ASP A 86 -17.31 0.32 3.87
N PRO A 87 -18.45 0.03 4.51
CA PRO A 87 -18.50 -0.27 5.94
C PRO A 87 -17.64 -1.47 6.37
N GLU A 88 -17.41 -2.44 5.48
CA GLU A 88 -16.56 -3.60 5.78
C GLU A 88 -15.08 -3.21 5.92
N SER A 89 -14.69 -2.04 5.41
CA SER A 89 -13.36 -1.46 5.61
C SER A 89 -13.01 -1.17 7.08
N ARG A 90 -13.99 -1.21 8.00
CA ARG A 90 -13.76 -0.95 9.44
C ARG A 90 -12.62 -1.77 10.03
N ILE A 91 -12.41 -2.99 9.53
CA ILE A 91 -11.35 -3.91 10.01
C ILE A 91 -9.93 -3.39 9.71
N TYR A 92 -9.80 -2.44 8.79
CA TYR A 92 -8.51 -1.85 8.40
C TYR A 92 -8.22 -0.53 9.11
N GLN A 93 -9.13 -0.04 9.97
CA GLN A 93 -8.91 1.21 10.68
C GLN A 93 -7.76 1.09 11.68
N ARG A 94 -7.01 2.18 11.84
CA ARG A 94 -5.90 2.29 12.77
C ARG A 94 -6.44 2.41 14.19
N ILE A 95 -5.89 1.60 15.08
CA ILE A 95 -6.02 1.77 16.54
C ILE A 95 -4.66 2.28 17.04
N ASP A 96 -4.67 3.38 17.78
CA ASP A 96 -3.47 3.99 18.37
C ASP A 96 -3.43 3.65 19.86
N PHE A 97 -2.47 2.83 20.27
CA PHE A 97 -2.20 2.54 21.67
C PHE A 97 -0.99 3.35 22.13
N ARG A 98 -1.18 4.17 23.16
CA ARG A 98 -0.13 5.01 23.73
C ARG A 98 0.24 4.50 25.11
N MET A 99 1.49 4.06 25.24
CA MET A 99 2.01 3.61 26.52
C MET A 99 2.52 4.82 27.32
N PRO A 100 2.12 4.94 28.60
CA PRO A 100 2.66 5.94 29.52
C PRO A 100 4.19 5.85 29.59
N PRO A 101 4.93 6.96 29.68
CA PRO A 101 6.39 6.95 29.78
C PRO A 101 6.93 6.06 30.91
N GLU A 102 6.16 5.94 31.99
CA GLU A 102 6.52 5.17 33.19
C GLU A 102 6.51 3.66 32.95
N LEU A 103 5.90 3.21 31.85
CA LEU A 103 5.78 1.79 31.46
C LEU A 103 6.62 1.44 30.21
N ARG A 104 7.47 2.36 29.73
CA ARG A 104 8.33 2.14 28.55
C ARG A 104 9.59 1.34 28.83
#